data_AF-A0A149U1P7-F1
#
_entry.id   AF-A0A149U1P7-F1
#
_cell.length_a   1.000
_cell.length_b   1.000
_cell.length_c   1.000
_cell.angle_alpha   90.00
_cell.angle_beta   90.00
_cell.angle_gamma   90.00
#
_symmetry.space_group_name_H-M   'P 1'
#
loop_
_entity.id
_entity.type
_entity.pdbx_description
1 polymer ?
#
loop_
_entity_poly.entity_id
_entity_poly.type
_entity_poly.pdbx_seq_one_letter_code
_entity_poly.pdbx_strand_id
1 'polypeptide(L)'
;MEKTGRTFRSPSDLGRADWKTIFIQTAKSLISGPTTLVAAGCAFYTTLSLFPAISSLISIYGLAFDVQTVTPQLEVLRSLLPPSAYSLIYDRIQTLVAEPHSSLTFNLVISLSVALWSASAATRSILAALNIAYNTKESRSFIVFQITALSMTLSAVLGAALTLALMVALPLFLNLPAWLHIPTPPGSLEFAARWSGPLIMFTFQILATSVLYRFGPDRHHPALWRWVLPGALFATLTWIISASGFSYYVAHIASYNATYGPLGAVIAIMMWFFVSAWVILMGAELNAEMESYARGERRKPVHL
;
A
#
# COMPACT_ATOMS: atom_id res chain seq x y z
N MET A 1 22.78 21.29 -12.42
CA MET A 1 23.35 20.00 -11.95
C MET A 1 24.83 20.03 -12.26
N GLU A 2 25.69 19.69 -11.31
CA GLU A 2 27.15 19.69 -11.49
C GLU A 2 27.57 18.25 -11.83
N LYS A 3 28.08 18.01 -13.05
CA LYS A 3 28.40 16.67 -13.57
C LYS A 3 29.74 16.20 -13.01
N THR A 4 29.72 15.28 -12.06
CA THR A 4 30.91 14.70 -11.43
C THR A 4 31.16 13.27 -11.93
N GLY A 5 31.73 13.17 -13.13
CA GLY A 5 32.80 12.22 -13.45
C GLY A 5 32.53 10.73 -13.70
N ARG A 6 31.43 10.09 -13.28
CA ARG A 6 31.17 8.66 -13.61
C ARG A 6 29.70 8.38 -13.86
N THR A 7 29.41 7.64 -14.94
CA THR A 7 28.06 7.17 -15.26
C THR A 7 28.00 5.65 -15.17
N PHE A 8 26.95 5.12 -14.55
CA PHE A 8 26.72 3.69 -14.36
C PHE A 8 25.50 3.23 -15.15
N ARG A 9 25.54 2.02 -15.71
CA ARG A 9 24.44 1.47 -16.55
C ARG A 9 23.52 0.52 -15.77
N SER A 10 24.01 -0.03 -14.65
CA SER A 10 23.26 -0.93 -13.79
C SER A 10 23.63 -0.74 -12.31
N PRO A 11 22.71 -0.98 -11.36
CA PRO A 11 23.05 -1.02 -9.92
C PRO A 11 24.12 -2.07 -9.56
N SER A 12 24.26 -3.11 -10.38
CA SER A 12 25.31 -4.13 -10.22
C SER A 12 26.73 -3.58 -10.42
N ASP A 13 26.84 -2.44 -11.10
CA ASP A 13 28.14 -1.80 -11.40
C ASP A 13 28.63 -0.95 -10.23
N LEU A 14 27.77 -0.70 -9.22
CA LEU A 14 28.08 0.09 -8.04
C LEU A 14 28.89 -0.73 -7.04
N GLY A 15 30.07 -0.23 -6.69
CA GLY A 15 30.91 -0.81 -5.66
C GLY A 15 30.40 -0.53 -4.24
N ARG A 16 31.01 -1.16 -3.24
CA ARG A 16 30.65 -0.96 -1.82
C ARG A 16 30.78 0.50 -1.37
N ALA A 17 31.78 1.22 -1.88
CA ALA A 17 31.99 2.64 -1.57
C ALA A 17 30.90 3.54 -2.14
N ASP A 18 30.41 3.20 -3.34
CA ASP A 18 29.32 3.92 -4.01
C ASP A 18 28.02 3.73 -3.23
N TRP A 19 27.70 2.48 -2.86
CA TRP A 19 26.55 2.17 -2.00
C TRP A 19 26.60 2.88 -0.66
N LYS A 20 27.75 2.87 0.02
CA LYS A 20 27.93 3.61 1.28
C LYS A 20 27.62 5.10 1.08
N THR A 21 28.07 5.68 -0.02
CA THR A 21 27.81 7.08 -0.35
C THR A 21 26.32 7.34 -0.59
N ILE A 22 25.66 6.49 -1.37
CA ILE A 22 24.20 6.56 -1.65
C ILE A 22 23.40 6.45 -0.35
N PHE A 23 23.72 5.51 0.53
CA PHE A 23 23.02 5.35 1.82
C PHE A 23 23.21 6.56 2.74
N ILE A 24 24.43 7.11 2.82
CA ILE A 24 24.68 8.32 3.62
C ILE A 24 23.89 9.51 3.06
N GLN A 25 23.85 9.67 1.73
CA GLN A 25 23.08 10.75 1.10
C GLN A 25 21.57 10.56 1.33
N THR A 26 21.06 9.33 1.16
CA THR A 26 19.66 8.99 1.44
C THR A 26 19.30 9.31 2.89
N ALA A 27 20.13 8.91 3.86
CA ALA A 27 19.90 9.20 5.27
C ALA A 27 19.90 10.71 5.57
N LYS A 28 20.81 11.47 4.96
CA LYS A 28 20.81 12.94 5.07
C LYS A 28 19.54 13.54 4.51
N SER A 29 19.12 13.14 3.31
CA SER A 29 17.89 13.60 2.66
C SER A 29 16.65 13.27 3.50
N LEU A 30 16.60 12.10 4.15
CA LEU A 30 15.50 11.72 5.04
C LEU A 30 15.43 12.54 6.33
N ILE A 31 16.58 12.91 6.90
CA ILE A 31 16.64 13.67 8.16
C ILE A 31 16.42 15.16 7.92
N SER A 32 17.02 15.74 6.89
CA SER A 32 16.95 17.18 6.63
C SER A 32 15.84 17.57 5.65
N GLY A 33 15.28 16.60 4.93
CA GLY A 33 14.24 16.84 3.93
C GLY A 33 12.82 16.84 4.51
N PRO A 34 11.84 17.23 3.70
CA PRO A 34 10.44 17.30 4.12
C PRO A 34 9.73 15.95 4.19
N THR A 35 10.44 14.83 3.98
CA THR A 35 9.88 13.49 3.81
C THR A 35 8.94 13.09 4.93
N THR A 36 9.29 13.42 6.18
CA THR A 36 8.46 13.17 7.36
C THR A 36 7.15 13.97 7.33
N LEU A 37 7.21 15.26 6.98
CA LEU A 37 6.02 16.12 6.89
C LEU A 37 5.09 15.65 5.77
N VAL A 38 5.67 15.29 4.62
CA VAL A 38 4.94 14.79 3.46
C VAL A 38 4.30 13.43 3.76
N ALA A 39 4.99 12.54 4.47
CA ALA A 39 4.44 11.27 4.94
C ALA A 39 3.24 11.48 5.88
N ALA A 40 3.29 12.48 6.76
CA ALA A 40 2.16 12.84 7.62
C ALA A 40 0.95 13.33 6.79
N GLY A 41 1.19 14.14 5.76
CA GLY A 41 0.14 14.53 4.81
C GLY A 41 -0.48 13.32 4.11
N CYS A 42 0.34 12.37 3.65
CA CYS A 42 -0.15 11.12 3.05
C CYS A 42 -1.01 10.31 4.02
N ALA A 43 -0.58 10.19 5.28
CA ALA A 43 -1.32 9.48 6.33
C ALA A 43 -2.68 10.10 6.58
N PHE A 44 -2.75 11.43 6.64
CA PHE A 44 -3.99 12.17 6.82
C PHE A 44 -4.98 11.90 5.67
N TYR A 45 -4.55 12.07 4.42
CA TYR A 45 -5.41 11.81 3.26
C TYR A 45 -5.80 10.32 3.14
N THR A 46 -4.90 9.40 3.48
CA THR A 46 -5.20 7.96 3.52
C THR A 46 -6.24 7.64 4.59
N THR A 47 -6.13 8.24 5.77
CA THR A 47 -7.11 8.07 6.85
C THR A 47 -8.48 8.60 6.45
N LEU A 48 -8.54 9.79 5.83
CA LEU A 48 -9.80 10.35 5.33
C LEU A 48 -10.43 9.48 4.23
N SER A 49 -9.61 8.84 3.38
CA SER A 49 -10.10 7.94 2.33
C SER A 49 -10.71 6.64 2.86
N LEU A 50 -10.50 6.31 4.14
CA LEU A 50 -11.03 5.10 4.76
C LEU A 50 -12.56 5.13 4.86
N PHE A 51 -13.17 6.27 5.21
CA PHE A 51 -14.62 6.35 5.35
C PHE A 51 -15.35 6.10 4.01
N PRO A 52 -14.98 6.76 2.90
CA PRO A 52 -15.57 6.45 1.60
C PRO A 52 -15.23 5.03 1.10
N ALA A 53 -14.03 4.53 1.38
CA ALA A 53 -13.64 3.18 0.99
C ALA A 53 -14.51 2.11 1.69
N ILE A 54 -14.73 2.25 3.01
CA ILE A 54 -15.62 1.36 3.77
C ILE A 54 -17.06 1.47 3.23
N SER A 55 -17.55 2.69 3.01
CA SER A 55 -18.89 2.92 2.46
C SER A 55 -19.07 2.21 1.11
N SER A 56 -18.08 2.32 0.22
CA SER A 56 -18.08 1.63 -1.07
C SER A 56 -18.09 0.12 -0.95
N LEU A 57 -17.30 -0.42 -0.03
CA LEU A 57 -17.19 -1.86 0.17
C LEU A 57 -18.52 -2.42 0.65
N ILE A 58 -19.19 -1.71 1.57
CA ILE A 58 -20.54 -2.07 2.03
C ILE A 58 -21.54 -2.01 0.87
N SER A 59 -21.50 -0.96 0.04
CA SER A 59 -22.38 -0.86 -1.14
C SER A 59 -22.14 -2.00 -2.12
N ILE A 60 -20.89 -2.28 -2.51
CA ILE A 60 -20.55 -3.39 -3.42
C ILE A 60 -21.02 -4.73 -2.84
N TYR A 61 -20.85 -4.93 -1.55
CA TYR A 61 -21.32 -6.14 -0.88
C TYR A 61 -22.86 -6.26 -0.92
N GLY A 62 -23.60 -5.19 -0.64
CA GLY A 62 -25.07 -5.18 -0.77
C GLY A 62 -25.58 -5.36 -2.21
N LEU A 63 -24.75 -5.11 -3.21
CA LEU A 63 -25.07 -5.34 -4.63
C LEU A 63 -24.79 -6.77 -5.08
N ALA A 64 -23.79 -7.43 -4.50
CA ALA A 64 -23.39 -8.79 -4.83
C ALA A 64 -24.12 -9.87 -4.01
N PHE A 65 -24.67 -9.49 -2.85
CA PHE A 65 -25.29 -10.41 -1.90
C PHE A 65 -26.68 -9.91 -1.48
N ASP A 66 -27.69 -10.78 -1.60
CA ASP A 66 -29.06 -10.52 -1.14
C ASP A 66 -29.20 -10.60 0.38
N VAL A 67 -30.18 -9.91 0.98
CA VAL A 67 -30.50 -9.94 2.43
C VAL A 67 -30.50 -11.37 2.99
N GLN A 68 -31.02 -12.32 2.20
CA GLN A 68 -31.15 -13.74 2.53
C GLN A 68 -29.79 -14.43 2.76
N THR A 69 -28.72 -13.98 2.10
CA THR A 69 -27.36 -14.52 2.23
C THR A 69 -26.52 -13.82 3.30
N VAL A 70 -26.83 -12.56 3.60
CA VAL A 70 -26.08 -11.72 4.56
C VAL A 70 -26.54 -11.94 6.00
N THR A 71 -27.84 -12.14 6.23
CA THR A 71 -28.43 -12.28 7.58
C THR A 71 -27.82 -13.44 8.40
N PRO A 72 -27.61 -14.65 7.85
CA PRO A 72 -26.97 -15.75 8.58
C PRO A 72 -25.50 -15.46 8.94
N GLN A 73 -24.80 -14.66 8.14
CA GLN A 73 -23.40 -14.28 8.37
C GLN A 73 -23.29 -13.20 9.46
N LEU A 74 -24.28 -12.31 9.54
CA LEU A 74 -24.37 -11.32 10.62
C LEU A 74 -24.68 -11.95 11.98
N GLU A 75 -25.48 -13.02 12.03
CA GLU A 75 -25.72 -13.73 13.30
C GLU A 75 -24.44 -14.30 13.92
N VAL A 76 -23.44 -14.66 13.10
CA VAL A 76 -22.12 -15.08 13.59
C VAL A 76 -21.39 -13.93 14.29
N LEU A 77 -21.58 -12.68 13.83
CA LEU A 77 -21.01 -11.49 14.45
C LEU A 77 -21.71 -11.10 15.76
N ARG A 78 -22.97 -11.52 15.97
CA ARG A 78 -23.73 -11.25 17.19
C ARG A 78 -23.09 -11.84 18.44
N SER A 79 -22.38 -12.97 18.31
CA SER A 79 -21.68 -13.62 19.42
C SER A 79 -20.27 -13.05 19.65
N LEU A 80 -19.74 -12.30 18.70
CA LEU A 80 -18.37 -11.75 18.72
C LEU A 80 -18.33 -10.26 19.08
N LEU A 81 -19.45 -9.54 18.97
CA LEU A 81 -19.53 -8.10 19.19
C LEU A 81 -20.44 -7.74 20.38
N PRO A 82 -20.11 -6.65 21.12
CA PRO A 82 -21.03 -6.07 22.10
C PRO A 82 -22.38 -5.67 21.46
N PRO A 83 -23.50 -5.76 22.19
CA PRO A 83 -24.85 -5.55 21.62
C PRO A 83 -25.03 -4.22 20.88
N SER A 84 -24.40 -3.14 21.37
CA SER A 84 -24.46 -1.80 20.79
C SER A 84 -23.66 -1.65 19.48
N ALA A 85 -22.54 -2.37 19.35
CA ALA A 85 -21.77 -2.39 18.11
C ALA A 85 -22.46 -3.25 17.05
N TYR A 86 -23.05 -4.37 17.48
CA TYR A 86 -23.85 -5.23 16.62
C TYR A 86 -25.08 -4.49 16.07
N SER A 87 -25.86 -3.82 16.92
CA SER A 87 -27.07 -3.10 16.47
C SER A 87 -26.75 -1.99 15.46
N LEU A 88 -25.66 -1.24 15.67
CA LEU A 88 -25.25 -0.17 14.76
C LEU A 88 -24.86 -0.73 13.38
N ILE A 89 -24.10 -1.83 13.34
CA ILE A 89 -23.71 -2.50 12.08
C ILE A 89 -24.93 -3.15 11.41
N TYR A 90 -25.77 -3.84 12.19
CA TYR A 90 -26.96 -4.53 11.73
C TYR A 90 -27.98 -3.56 11.10
N ASP A 91 -28.31 -2.48 11.80
CA ASP A 91 -29.26 -1.45 11.31
C ASP A 91 -28.73 -0.80 10.04
N ARG A 92 -27.42 -0.56 9.95
CA ARG A 92 -26.82 0.05 8.76
C ARG A 92 -26.84 -0.89 7.56
N ILE A 93 -26.60 -2.18 7.76
CA ILE A 93 -26.72 -3.17 6.68
C ILE A 93 -28.18 -3.34 6.26
N GLN A 94 -29.12 -3.49 7.19
CA GLN A 94 -30.56 -3.61 6.86
C GLN A 94 -31.07 -2.39 6.08
N THR A 95 -30.69 -1.18 6.48
CA THR A 95 -31.06 0.05 5.76
C THR A 95 -30.54 0.06 4.32
N LEU A 96 -29.33 -0.46 4.10
CA LEU A 96 -28.67 -0.45 2.78
C LEU A 96 -29.17 -1.58 1.86
N VAL A 97 -29.56 -2.73 2.40
CA VAL A 97 -30.05 -3.86 1.59
C VAL A 97 -31.57 -3.77 1.37
N ALA A 98 -32.32 -3.02 2.19
CA ALA A 98 -33.75 -2.75 1.99
C ALA A 98 -34.04 -1.65 0.93
N GLU A 99 -33.02 -0.99 0.38
CA GLU A 99 -33.21 -0.01 -0.71
C GLU A 99 -33.63 -0.72 -2.02
N PRO A 100 -34.64 -0.20 -2.75
CA PRO A 100 -35.21 -0.88 -3.92
C PRO A 100 -34.19 -1.16 -5.04
N HIS A 101 -34.25 -2.38 -5.60
CA HIS A 101 -33.31 -2.86 -6.62
C HIS A 101 -33.38 -2.17 -8.00
N SER A 102 -34.29 -1.20 -8.21
CA SER A 102 -34.56 -0.60 -9.54
C SER A 102 -33.62 0.55 -9.93
N SER A 103 -32.74 1.00 -9.02
CA SER A 103 -31.71 2.03 -9.27
C SER A 103 -30.27 1.50 -9.18
N LEU A 104 -30.10 0.16 -9.14
CA LEU A 104 -28.81 -0.49 -8.83
C LEU A 104 -27.65 0.01 -9.69
N THR A 105 -27.84 0.19 -10.99
CA THR A 105 -26.73 0.58 -11.88
C THR A 105 -26.31 2.03 -11.68
N PHE A 106 -27.26 2.96 -11.47
CA PHE A 106 -26.96 4.39 -11.31
C PHE A 106 -26.34 4.68 -9.93
N ASN A 107 -26.91 4.10 -8.87
CA ASN A 107 -26.38 4.23 -7.51
C ASN A 107 -25.04 3.50 -7.33
N LEU A 108 -24.84 2.36 -8.00
CA LEU A 108 -23.52 1.69 -8.06
C LEU A 108 -22.51 2.59 -8.76
N VAL A 109 -22.82 3.12 -9.95
CA VAL A 109 -21.89 4.01 -10.67
C VAL A 109 -21.53 5.23 -9.83
N ILE A 110 -22.50 5.85 -9.14
CA ILE A 110 -22.24 6.99 -8.27
C ILE A 110 -21.41 6.60 -7.04
N SER A 111 -21.79 5.55 -6.32
CA SER A 111 -21.06 5.10 -5.11
C SER A 111 -19.64 4.66 -5.44
N LEU A 112 -19.45 3.91 -6.53
CA LEU A 112 -18.13 3.53 -7.05
C LEU A 112 -17.35 4.78 -7.47
N SER A 113 -17.98 5.76 -8.12
CA SER A 113 -17.30 6.99 -8.55
C SER A 113 -16.85 7.84 -7.35
N VAL A 114 -17.69 7.99 -6.33
CA VAL A 114 -17.36 8.70 -5.09
C VAL A 114 -16.24 7.97 -4.34
N ALA A 115 -16.35 6.65 -4.21
CA ALA A 115 -15.34 5.83 -3.58
C ALA A 115 -13.98 5.91 -4.28
N LEU A 116 -14.02 5.82 -5.61
CA LEU A 116 -12.85 5.85 -6.46
C LEU A 116 -12.23 7.25 -6.48
N TRP A 117 -13.04 8.31 -6.42
CA TRP A 117 -12.58 9.69 -6.24
C TRP A 117 -11.88 9.90 -4.89
N SER A 118 -12.44 9.35 -3.81
CA SER A 118 -11.87 9.44 -2.47
C SER A 118 -10.61 8.59 -2.31
N ALA A 119 -10.58 7.36 -2.83
CA ALA A 119 -9.39 6.52 -2.85
C ALA A 119 -8.28 7.17 -3.70
N SER A 120 -8.66 7.85 -4.78
CA SER A 120 -7.73 8.66 -5.58
C SER A 120 -7.10 9.79 -4.75
N ALA A 121 -7.73 10.34 -3.70
CA ALA A 121 -7.10 11.35 -2.85
C ALA A 121 -5.85 10.82 -2.13
N ALA A 122 -5.92 9.61 -1.55
CA ALA A 122 -4.78 8.96 -0.90
C ALA A 122 -3.65 8.70 -1.92
N THR A 123 -3.97 8.09 -3.06
CA THR A 123 -2.97 7.82 -4.10
C THR A 123 -2.36 9.12 -4.65
N ARG A 124 -3.16 10.17 -4.88
CA ARG A 124 -2.65 11.49 -5.31
C ARG A 124 -1.67 12.08 -4.31
N SER A 125 -1.94 11.95 -3.00
CA SER A 125 -1.01 12.42 -1.98
C SER A 125 0.34 11.68 -2.04
N ILE A 126 0.31 10.36 -2.26
CA ILE A 126 1.52 9.54 -2.41
C ILE A 126 2.26 9.92 -3.70
N LEU A 127 1.55 10.15 -4.81
CA LEU A 127 2.17 10.59 -6.07
C LEU A 127 2.86 11.95 -5.93
N ALA A 128 2.20 12.92 -5.29
CA ALA A 128 2.81 14.22 -4.98
C ALA A 128 4.02 14.06 -4.07
N ALA A 129 3.95 13.17 -3.07
CA ALA A 129 5.06 12.87 -2.18
C ALA A 129 6.25 12.24 -2.91
N LEU A 130 5.98 11.34 -3.87
CA LEU A 130 7.01 10.76 -4.73
C LEU A 130 7.65 11.82 -5.62
N ASN A 131 6.89 12.76 -6.19
CA ASN A 131 7.47 13.87 -6.94
C ASN A 131 8.46 14.68 -6.08
N ILE A 132 8.10 14.96 -4.82
CA ILE A 132 8.99 15.62 -3.87
C ILE A 132 10.24 14.75 -3.61
N ALA A 133 10.07 13.46 -3.36
CA ALA A 133 11.16 12.51 -3.12
C ALA A 133 12.08 12.28 -4.32
N TYR A 134 11.64 12.61 -5.55
CA TYR A 134 12.47 12.55 -6.76
C TYR A 134 12.96 13.94 -7.21
N ASN A 135 12.67 15.01 -6.45
CA ASN A 135 12.97 16.41 -6.80
C ASN A 135 12.37 16.85 -8.15
N THR A 136 11.22 16.28 -8.52
CA THR A 136 10.53 16.57 -9.79
C THR A 136 9.32 17.45 -9.54
N LYS A 137 9.10 18.44 -10.41
CA LYS A 137 7.85 19.19 -10.44
C LYS A 137 6.85 18.44 -11.31
N GLU A 138 5.60 18.41 -10.87
CA GLU A 138 4.51 17.82 -11.65
C GLU A 138 4.24 18.67 -12.90
N SER A 139 4.50 18.09 -14.06
CA SER A 139 4.30 18.68 -15.39
C SER A 139 3.14 18.02 -16.15
N ARG A 140 2.62 16.89 -15.66
CA ARG A 140 1.44 16.24 -16.25
C ARG A 140 0.23 17.17 -16.13
N SER A 141 -0.62 17.15 -17.16
CA SER A 141 -1.90 17.86 -17.08
C SER A 141 -2.77 17.26 -15.96
N PHE A 142 -3.69 18.06 -15.41
CA PHE A 142 -4.59 17.63 -14.34
C PHE A 142 -5.31 16.31 -14.66
N ILE A 143 -5.73 16.13 -15.91
CA ILE A 143 -6.43 14.92 -16.38
C ILE A 143 -5.47 13.71 -16.38
N VAL A 144 -4.26 13.86 -16.91
CA VAL A 144 -3.27 12.76 -16.97
C VAL A 144 -2.85 12.35 -15.55
N PHE A 145 -2.66 13.31 -14.65
CA PHE A 145 -2.38 13.03 -13.24
C PHE A 145 -3.53 12.25 -12.58
N GLN A 146 -4.77 12.68 -12.80
CA GLN A 146 -5.95 12.01 -12.25
C GLN A 146 -6.10 10.57 -12.77
N ILE A 147 -5.91 10.34 -14.08
CA ILE A 147 -5.95 8.98 -14.68
C ILE A 147 -4.81 8.11 -14.14
N THR A 148 -3.62 8.68 -13.96
CA THR A 148 -2.47 7.96 -13.38
C THR A 148 -2.77 7.55 -11.94
N ALA A 149 -3.27 8.46 -11.12
CA ALA A 149 -3.69 8.13 -9.75
C ALA A 149 -4.76 7.04 -9.74
N LEU A 150 -5.77 7.17 -10.60
CA LEU A 150 -6.88 6.22 -10.71
C LEU A 150 -6.42 4.81 -11.08
N SER A 151 -5.59 4.72 -12.11
CA SER A 151 -5.05 3.44 -12.61
C SER A 151 -4.15 2.78 -11.57
N MET A 152 -3.39 3.56 -10.81
CA MET A 152 -2.60 3.04 -9.69
C MET A 152 -3.47 2.53 -8.55
N THR A 153 -4.50 3.28 -8.15
CA THR A 153 -5.46 2.82 -7.14
C THR A 153 -6.11 1.51 -7.57
N LEU A 154 -6.61 1.44 -8.82
CA LEU A 154 -7.25 0.24 -9.35
C LEU A 154 -6.29 -0.95 -9.42
N SER A 155 -5.05 -0.73 -9.87
CA SER A 155 -4.02 -1.77 -9.94
C SER A 155 -3.65 -2.30 -8.55
N ALA A 156 -3.57 -1.42 -7.55
CA ALA A 156 -3.32 -1.80 -6.17
C ALA A 156 -4.47 -2.64 -5.58
N VAL A 157 -5.72 -2.23 -5.83
CA VAL A 157 -6.92 -2.96 -5.36
C VAL A 157 -7.02 -4.33 -6.04
N LEU A 158 -6.92 -4.40 -7.37
CA LEU A 158 -6.99 -5.66 -8.11
C LEU A 158 -5.83 -6.59 -7.75
N GLY A 159 -4.61 -6.03 -7.61
CA GLY A 159 -3.44 -6.78 -7.20
C GLY A 159 -3.57 -7.33 -5.78
N ALA A 160 -4.10 -6.55 -4.83
CA ALA A 160 -4.35 -7.02 -3.47
C ALA A 160 -5.43 -8.12 -3.46
N ALA A 161 -6.53 -7.94 -4.20
CA ALA A 161 -7.59 -8.95 -4.33
C ALA A 161 -7.07 -10.25 -4.94
N LEU A 162 -6.26 -10.17 -6.01
CA LEU A 162 -5.62 -11.32 -6.63
C LEU A 162 -4.67 -12.03 -5.65
N THR A 163 -3.88 -11.26 -4.90
CA THR A 163 -2.94 -11.80 -3.90
C THR A 163 -3.69 -12.58 -2.82
N LEU A 164 -4.79 -12.03 -2.30
CA LEU A 164 -5.65 -12.71 -1.32
C LEU A 164 -6.27 -13.98 -1.91
N ALA A 165 -6.79 -13.92 -3.13
CA ALA A 165 -7.36 -15.07 -3.83
C ALA A 165 -6.31 -16.18 -4.01
N LEU A 166 -5.08 -15.83 -4.41
CA LEU A 166 -3.97 -16.77 -4.54
C LEU A 166 -3.58 -17.38 -3.19
N MET A 167 -3.54 -16.60 -2.12
CA MET A 167 -3.23 -17.11 -0.77
C MET A 167 -4.25 -18.15 -0.29
N VAL A 168 -5.54 -17.94 -0.59
CA VAL A 168 -6.61 -18.88 -0.22
C VAL A 168 -6.62 -20.11 -1.14
N ALA A 169 -6.39 -19.91 -2.44
CA ALA A 169 -6.46 -20.98 -3.43
C ALA A 169 -5.23 -21.89 -3.41
N LEU A 170 -4.04 -21.36 -3.14
CA LEU A 170 -2.79 -22.11 -3.28
C LEU A 170 -2.68 -23.36 -2.40
N PRO A 171 -3.13 -23.36 -1.12
CA PRO A 171 -3.18 -24.59 -0.32
C PRO A 171 -4.00 -25.71 -0.96
N LEU A 172 -5.06 -25.37 -1.73
CA LEU A 172 -5.86 -26.36 -2.46
C LEU A 172 -5.04 -27.04 -3.57
N PHE A 173 -4.25 -26.26 -4.30
CA PHE A 173 -3.37 -26.77 -5.35
C PHE A 173 -2.18 -27.56 -4.79
N LEU A 174 -1.63 -27.14 -3.65
CA LEU A 174 -0.53 -27.85 -2.99
C LEU A 174 -0.94 -29.26 -2.56
N ASN A 175 -2.22 -29.51 -2.28
CA ASN A 175 -2.75 -30.85 -1.94
C ASN A 175 -3.03 -31.74 -3.16
N LEU A 176 -2.93 -31.24 -4.41
CA LEU A 176 -3.17 -32.04 -5.61
C LEU A 176 -2.28 -33.29 -5.75
N PRO A 177 -0.97 -33.27 -5.43
CA PRO A 177 -0.14 -34.47 -5.47
C PRO A 177 -0.65 -35.58 -4.55
N ALA A 178 -1.23 -35.22 -3.40
CA ALA A 178 -1.86 -36.19 -2.51
C ALA A 178 -3.12 -36.80 -3.15
N TRP A 179 -3.93 -36.02 -3.86
CA TRP A 179 -5.10 -36.51 -4.60
C TRP A 179 -4.73 -37.36 -5.82
N LEU A 180 -3.60 -37.06 -6.45
CA LEU A 180 -3.08 -37.77 -7.63
C LEU A 180 -2.13 -38.93 -7.28
N HIS A 181 -1.96 -39.25 -5.99
CA HIS A 181 -1.06 -40.30 -5.50
C HIS A 181 0.40 -40.16 -5.97
N ILE A 182 0.87 -38.93 -6.19
CA ILE A 182 2.25 -38.63 -6.59
C ILE A 182 3.11 -38.58 -5.32
N PRO A 183 4.17 -39.41 -5.19
CA PRO A 183 5.04 -39.38 -4.02
C PRO A 183 5.76 -38.04 -3.91
N THR A 184 5.59 -37.34 -2.79
CA THR A 184 6.34 -36.12 -2.47
C THR A 184 7.30 -36.38 -1.31
N PRO A 185 8.49 -35.74 -1.26
CA PRO A 185 9.40 -35.86 -0.13
C PRO A 185 8.72 -35.51 1.21
N PRO A 186 9.02 -36.22 2.31
CA PRO A 186 8.45 -35.93 3.63
C PRO A 186 8.66 -34.47 4.03
N GLY A 187 7.61 -33.80 4.50
CA GLY A 187 7.67 -32.40 4.95
C GLY A 187 7.73 -31.33 3.85
N SER A 188 7.88 -31.71 2.57
CA SER A 188 7.94 -30.75 1.46
C SER A 188 6.63 -29.98 1.27
N LEU A 189 5.50 -30.66 1.43
CA LEU A 189 4.16 -30.07 1.30
C LEU A 189 3.86 -29.09 2.45
N GLU A 190 4.19 -29.46 3.68
CA GLU A 190 4.01 -28.59 4.86
C GLU A 190 4.91 -27.35 4.77
N PHE A 191 6.16 -27.52 4.33
CA PHE A 191 7.08 -26.42 4.10
C PHE A 191 6.52 -25.47 3.02
N ALA A 192 6.06 -25.99 1.89
CA ALA A 192 5.48 -25.19 0.81
C ALA A 192 4.20 -24.45 1.26
N ALA A 193 3.31 -25.12 1.99
CA ALA A 193 2.10 -24.52 2.52
C ALA A 193 2.42 -23.36 3.49
N ARG A 194 3.42 -23.54 4.36
CA ARG A 194 3.83 -22.52 5.35
C ARG A 194 4.48 -21.29 4.72
N TRP A 195 5.35 -21.48 3.71
CA TRP A 195 6.16 -20.40 3.16
C TRP A 195 5.57 -19.74 1.91
N SER A 196 4.63 -20.39 1.23
CA SER A 196 4.05 -19.85 0.00
C SER A 196 3.25 -18.56 0.20
N GLY A 197 2.44 -18.46 1.26
CA GLY A 197 1.70 -17.23 1.59
C GLY A 197 2.62 -16.02 1.81
N PRO A 198 3.58 -16.09 2.75
CA PRO A 198 4.56 -15.02 2.95
C PRO A 198 5.36 -14.67 1.69
N LEU A 199 5.77 -15.67 0.89
CA LEU A 199 6.50 -15.45 -0.36
C LEU A 199 5.64 -14.69 -1.40
N ILE A 200 4.36 -15.04 -1.52
CA ILE A 200 3.41 -14.35 -2.40
C ILE A 200 3.25 -12.90 -1.96
N MET A 201 3.00 -12.64 -0.67
CA MET A 201 2.86 -11.28 -0.16
C MET A 201 4.14 -10.46 -0.35
N PHE A 202 5.30 -11.06 -0.09
CA PHE A 202 6.60 -10.42 -0.28
C PHE A 202 6.82 -10.03 -1.75
N THR A 203 6.51 -10.95 -2.67
CA THR A 203 6.62 -10.72 -4.12
C THR A 203 5.64 -9.64 -4.57
N PHE A 204 4.39 -9.71 -4.13
CA PHE A 204 3.37 -8.70 -4.42
C PHE A 204 3.81 -7.32 -3.94
N GLN A 205 4.32 -7.20 -2.71
CA GLN A 205 4.75 -5.92 -2.15
C GLN A 205 5.91 -5.31 -2.95
N ILE A 206 6.89 -6.11 -3.36
CA ILE A 206 7.99 -5.65 -4.23
C ILE A 206 7.45 -5.18 -5.57
N LEU A 207 6.55 -5.94 -6.20
CA LEU A 207 5.96 -5.60 -7.49
C LEU A 207 5.13 -4.31 -7.40
N ALA A 208 4.23 -4.21 -6.41
CA ALA A 208 3.39 -3.04 -6.18
C ALA A 208 4.23 -1.78 -5.95
N THR A 209 5.24 -1.88 -5.09
CA THR A 209 6.15 -0.75 -4.80
C THR A 209 7.02 -0.41 -6.02
N SER A 210 7.45 -1.40 -6.81
CA SER A 210 8.21 -1.18 -8.04
C SER A 210 7.38 -0.46 -9.11
N VAL A 211 6.10 -0.86 -9.28
CA VAL A 211 5.15 -0.18 -10.16
C VAL A 211 4.94 1.26 -9.70
N LEU A 212 4.72 1.45 -8.39
CA LEU A 212 4.54 2.77 -7.79
C LEU A 212 5.74 3.69 -8.05
N TYR A 213 6.96 3.21 -7.81
CA TYR A 213 8.15 4.01 -8.04
C TYR A 213 8.44 4.25 -9.52
N ARG A 214 8.11 3.31 -10.40
CA ARG A 214 8.37 3.45 -11.85
C ARG A 214 7.43 4.45 -12.51
N PHE A 215 6.14 4.37 -12.20
CA PHE A 215 5.10 5.16 -12.89
C PHE A 215 4.57 6.34 -12.07
N GLY A 216 4.90 6.40 -10.78
CA GLY A 216 4.35 7.39 -9.86
C GLY A 216 4.97 8.77 -10.07
N PRO A 217 6.29 8.92 -9.93
CA PRO A 217 6.97 10.19 -10.14
C PRO A 217 6.82 10.68 -11.58
N ASP A 218 6.65 11.98 -11.76
CA ASP A 218 6.70 12.62 -13.07
C ASP A 218 8.14 12.74 -13.54
N ARG A 219 8.57 11.83 -14.41
CA ARG A 219 9.94 11.76 -14.91
C ARG A 219 9.98 12.10 -16.39
N HIS A 220 10.90 12.97 -16.78
CA HIS A 220 11.22 13.23 -18.18
C HIS A 220 11.87 12.02 -18.89
N HIS A 221 12.45 11.08 -18.12
CA HIS A 221 13.04 9.85 -18.66
C HIS A 221 12.45 8.61 -17.99
N PRO A 222 12.02 7.60 -18.76
CA PRO A 222 11.48 6.37 -18.19
C PRO A 222 12.56 5.62 -17.42
N ALA A 223 12.29 5.34 -16.14
CA ALA A 223 13.18 4.56 -15.29
C ALA A 223 13.22 3.10 -15.75
N LEU A 224 14.42 2.51 -15.81
CA LEU A 224 14.53 1.06 -16.04
C LEU A 224 14.16 0.32 -14.75
N TRP A 225 13.46 -0.82 -14.86
CA TRP A 225 13.04 -1.63 -13.70
C TRP A 225 14.19 -1.95 -12.75
N ARG A 226 15.40 -2.18 -13.31
CA ARG A 226 16.62 -2.44 -12.54
C ARG A 226 16.98 -1.34 -11.54
N TRP A 227 16.70 -0.06 -11.83
CA TRP A 227 17.02 1.06 -10.94
C TRP A 227 15.98 1.25 -9.83
N VAL A 228 14.79 0.69 -10.02
CA VAL A 228 13.67 0.83 -9.08
C VAL A 228 13.61 -0.31 -8.07
N LEU A 229 14.03 -1.51 -8.48
CA LEU A 229 13.99 -2.73 -7.68
C LEU A 229 14.75 -2.62 -6.34
N PRO A 230 15.96 -2.03 -6.26
CA PRO A 230 16.68 -1.92 -5.00
C PRO A 230 15.92 -1.14 -3.92
N GLY A 231 15.33 0.01 -4.28
CA GLY A 231 14.49 0.77 -3.36
C GLY A 231 13.19 0.06 -3.01
N ALA A 232 12.58 -0.68 -3.94
CA ALA A 232 11.37 -1.47 -3.66
C ALA A 232 11.66 -2.61 -2.69
N LEU A 233 12.80 -3.29 -2.84
CA LEU A 233 13.29 -4.30 -1.89
C LEU A 233 13.58 -3.69 -0.53
N PHE A 234 14.30 -2.56 -0.50
CA PHE A 234 14.61 -1.85 0.74
C PHE A 234 13.32 -1.44 1.48
N ALA A 235 12.38 -0.79 0.78
CA ALA A 235 11.09 -0.42 1.35
C ALA A 235 10.31 -1.63 1.86
N THR A 236 10.27 -2.73 1.12
CA THR A 236 9.56 -3.95 1.53
C THR A 236 10.16 -4.54 2.82
N LEU A 237 11.49 -4.64 2.90
CA LEU A 237 12.18 -5.15 4.09
C LEU A 237 11.96 -4.24 5.29
N THR A 238 12.12 -2.93 5.11
CA THR A 238 11.86 -1.95 6.17
C THR A 238 10.39 -1.99 6.59
N TRP A 239 9.46 -2.19 5.66
CA TRP A 239 8.02 -2.26 5.96
C TRP A 239 7.69 -3.48 6.83
N ILE A 240 8.29 -4.64 6.58
CA ILE A 240 8.13 -5.85 7.42
C ILE A 240 8.68 -5.61 8.84
N ILE A 241 9.85 -4.97 8.94
CA ILE A 241 10.46 -4.61 10.23
C ILE A 241 9.55 -3.61 10.96
N SER A 242 9.07 -2.59 10.27
CA SER A 242 8.16 -1.58 10.81
C SER A 242 6.82 -2.16 11.22
N ALA A 243 6.27 -3.12 10.47
CA ALA A 243 5.03 -3.82 10.83
C ALA A 243 5.17 -4.55 12.17
N SER A 244 6.28 -5.29 12.32
CA SER A 244 6.59 -6.01 13.56
C SER A 244 6.81 -5.05 14.73
N GLY A 245 7.58 -3.97 14.50
CA GLY A 245 7.83 -2.94 15.51
C GLY A 245 6.57 -2.18 15.93
N PHE A 246 5.70 -1.86 14.97
CA PHE A 246 4.43 -1.19 15.23
C PHE A 246 3.47 -2.10 16.02
N SER A 247 3.38 -3.38 15.66
CA SER A 247 2.61 -4.37 16.42
C SER A 247 3.08 -4.46 17.87
N TYR A 248 4.40 -4.52 18.10
CA TYR A 248 4.97 -4.51 19.44
C TYR A 248 4.65 -3.22 20.20
N TYR A 249 4.80 -2.05 19.55
CA TYR A 249 4.53 -0.74 20.13
C TYR A 249 3.07 -0.60 20.59
N VAL A 250 2.12 -0.98 19.74
CA VAL A 250 0.69 -0.94 20.08
C VAL A 250 0.34 -1.91 21.21
N ALA A 251 0.96 -3.10 21.23
CA ALA A 251 0.65 -4.13 22.23
C ALA A 251 1.22 -3.83 23.63
N HIS A 252 2.38 -3.16 23.73
CA HIS A 252 3.11 -3.03 25.00
C HIS A 252 3.32 -1.60 25.48
N ILE A 253 3.35 -0.62 24.59
CA ILE A 253 3.76 0.75 24.91
C ILE A 253 2.58 1.72 24.80
N ALA A 254 1.80 1.59 23.73
CA ALA A 254 0.77 2.56 23.41
C ALA A 254 -0.53 2.26 24.17
N SER A 255 -0.86 3.10 25.15
CA SER A 255 -2.15 3.08 25.84
C SER A 255 -3.18 4.00 25.15
N TYR A 256 -3.33 3.86 23.82
CA TYR A 256 -4.18 4.75 23.01
C TYR A 256 -5.61 4.87 23.54
N ASN A 257 -6.20 3.76 24.01
CA ASN A 257 -7.54 3.77 24.61
C ASN A 257 -7.58 4.51 25.96
N ALA A 258 -6.51 4.46 26.76
CA ALA A 258 -6.44 5.15 28.03
C ALA A 258 -6.20 6.66 27.86
N THR A 259 -5.40 7.06 26.87
CA THR A 259 -5.05 8.47 26.62
C THR A 259 -6.10 9.19 25.76
N TYR A 260 -6.65 8.52 24.75
CA TYR A 260 -7.52 9.14 23.74
C TYR A 260 -8.92 8.52 23.66
N GLY A 261 -9.24 7.54 24.50
CA GLY A 261 -10.57 6.94 24.56
C GLY A 261 -11.00 6.35 23.21
N PRO A 262 -12.25 6.61 22.75
CA PRO A 262 -12.77 6.12 21.47
C PRO A 262 -11.95 6.53 20.24
N LEU A 263 -11.14 7.59 20.31
CA LEU A 263 -10.30 8.05 19.20
C LEU A 263 -8.99 7.25 19.06
N GLY A 264 -8.66 6.40 20.04
CA GLY A 264 -7.41 5.65 20.07
C GLY A 264 -7.18 4.79 18.83
N ALA A 265 -8.24 4.14 18.32
CA ALA A 265 -8.18 3.32 17.11
C ALA A 265 -7.84 4.14 15.85
N VAL A 266 -8.42 5.33 15.70
CA VAL A 266 -8.17 6.22 14.55
C VAL A 266 -6.73 6.72 14.59
N ILE A 267 -6.24 7.10 15.76
CA ILE A 267 -4.85 7.55 15.95
C ILE A 267 -3.87 6.42 15.61
N ALA A 268 -4.13 5.20 16.07
CA ALA A 268 -3.31 4.04 15.74
C ALA A 268 -3.27 3.77 14.22
N ILE A 269 -4.41 3.81 13.54
CA ILE A 269 -4.49 3.63 12.08
C ILE A 269 -3.74 4.75 11.34
N MET A 270 -3.94 6.00 11.75
CA MET A 270 -3.25 7.14 11.13
C MET A 270 -1.73 7.04 11.34
N MET A 271 -1.29 6.63 12.52
CA MET A 271 0.12 6.39 12.81
C MET A 271 0.69 5.25 11.95
N TRP A 272 -0.07 4.18 11.74
CA TRP A 272 0.32 3.09 10.86
C TRP A 272 0.47 3.54 9.40
N PHE A 273 -0.48 4.34 8.89
CA PHE A 273 -0.38 4.92 7.55
C PHE A 273 0.79 5.89 7.43
N PHE A 274 1.08 6.66 8.48
CA PHE A 274 2.27 7.51 8.53
C PHE A 274 3.56 6.69 8.40
N VAL A 275 3.72 5.65 9.21
CA VAL A 275 4.91 4.77 9.14
C VAL A 275 5.00 4.12 7.76
N SER A 276 3.88 3.62 7.22
CA SER A 276 3.84 3.01 5.89
C SER A 276 4.24 3.97 4.78
N ALA A 277 3.67 5.19 4.77
CA ALA A 277 4.03 6.23 3.81
C ALA A 277 5.50 6.63 3.93
N TRP A 278 6.00 6.78 5.16
CA TRP A 278 7.39 7.12 5.42
C TRP A 278 8.34 6.03 4.87
N VAL A 279 8.03 4.75 5.09
CA VAL A 279 8.81 3.62 4.52
C VAL A 279 8.81 3.62 2.99
N ILE A 280 7.66 3.85 2.37
CA ILE A 280 7.56 3.97 0.92
C ILE A 280 8.41 5.14 0.42
N LEU A 281 8.43 6.28 1.13
CA LEU A 281 9.27 7.40 0.72
C LEU A 281 10.76 7.15 0.96
N MET A 282 11.15 6.37 1.98
CA MET A 282 12.54 5.96 2.16
C MET A 282 13.08 5.15 0.98
N GLY A 283 12.31 4.21 0.45
CA GLY A 283 12.71 3.48 -0.77
C GLY A 283 12.71 4.36 -2.03
N ALA A 284 11.83 5.36 -2.08
CA ALA A 284 11.80 6.34 -3.17
C ALA A 284 13.05 7.23 -3.18
N GLU A 285 13.43 7.77 -2.02
CA GLU A 285 14.66 8.56 -1.84
C GLU A 285 15.90 7.74 -2.17
N LEU A 286 15.96 6.47 -1.75
CA LEU A 286 17.07 5.57 -2.09
C LEU A 286 17.21 5.39 -3.61
N ASN A 287 16.10 5.17 -4.31
CA ASN A 287 16.10 5.06 -5.77
C ASN A 287 16.48 6.38 -6.44
N ALA A 288 15.98 7.52 -5.95
CA ALA A 288 16.28 8.83 -6.48
C ALA A 288 17.77 9.19 -6.32
N GLU A 289 18.36 8.94 -5.15
CA GLU A 289 19.80 9.12 -4.91
C GLU A 289 20.64 8.20 -5.79
N MET A 290 20.24 6.93 -5.93
CA MET A 290 20.95 5.97 -6.77
C MET A 290 20.93 6.34 -8.25
N GLU A 291 19.78 6.77 -8.77
CA GLU A 291 19.67 7.23 -10.16
C GLU A 291 20.47 8.52 -10.41
N SER A 292 20.45 9.46 -9.47
CA SER A 292 21.25 10.69 -9.56
C SER A 292 22.75 10.37 -9.53
N TYR A 293 23.17 9.53 -8.58
CA TYR A 293 24.56 9.09 -8.45
C TYR A 293 25.02 8.36 -9.72
N ALA A 294 24.19 7.48 -10.27
CA ALA A 294 24.46 6.75 -11.51
C ALA A 294 24.61 7.66 -12.73
N ARG A 295 24.02 8.87 -12.72
CA ARG A 295 24.15 9.88 -13.77
C ARG A 295 25.33 10.83 -13.54
N GLY A 296 26.05 10.69 -12.42
CA GLY A 296 27.07 11.65 -11.99
C GLY A 296 26.46 13.01 -11.62
N GLU A 297 25.20 13.03 -11.21
CA GLU A 297 24.46 14.21 -10.79
C GLU A 297 24.36 14.23 -9.27
N ARG A 298 24.56 15.41 -8.66
CA ARG A 298 24.34 15.59 -7.23
C ARG A 298 22.94 16.16 -6.99
N ARG A 299 22.11 15.45 -6.20
CA ARG A 299 20.81 15.98 -5.78
C ARG A 299 21.02 17.19 -4.87
N LYS A 300 20.23 18.23 -5.13
CA LYS A 300 20.11 19.37 -4.23
C LYS A 300 19.15 18.98 -3.09
N PRO A 301 19.42 19.40 -1.84
CA PRO A 301 18.47 19.23 -0.75
C PRO A 301 17.16 19.95 -1.10
N VAL A 302 16.03 19.32 -0.80
CA VAL A 302 14.71 19.91 -0.97
C VAL A 302 14.41 20.79 0.25
N HIS A 303 14.14 22.06 -0.02
CA HIS A 303 13.57 22.98 0.95
C HIS A 303 12.14 23.26 0.48
N LEU A 304 11.14 23.03 1.35
CA LEU A 304 9.75 23.40 1.10
C LEU A 304 9.56 24.91 1.20
#